data_AF-A0A920TEF0-F1
#
_entry.id   AF-A0A920TEF0-F1
#
_cell.length_a   1.000
_cell.length_b   1.000
_cell.length_c   1.000
_cell.angle_alpha   90.00
_cell.angle_beta   90.00
_cell.angle_gamma   90.00
#
_symmetry.space_group_name_H-M   'P 1'
#
loop_
_entity.id
_entity.type
_entity.pdbx_description
1 polymer ?
#
loop_
_entity_poly.entity_id
_entity_poly.type
_entity_poly.pdbx_seq_one_letter_code
_entity_poly.pdbx_strand_id
1 'polypeptide(L)' 'MFLLDTEKGEIVNDKILKKSLSNQKPYGDWLSENRVFLDDLPPAKALPDESPNTLIQRQNAFGYTLEDLE' A
#
# COMPACT_ATOMS: atom_id res chain seq x y z
N MET A 1 -21.96 9.28 -11.45
CA MET A 1 -21.40 10.14 -12.51
C MET A 1 -22.13 9.82 -13.81
N PHE A 2 -22.42 10.79 -14.66
CA PHE A 2 -22.97 10.55 -16.00
C PHE A 2 -22.18 11.38 -17.00
N LEU A 3 -22.10 10.90 -18.25
CA LEU A 3 -21.41 11.58 -19.34
C LEU A 3 -22.46 12.01 -20.36
N LEU A 4 -22.47 13.29 -20.72
CA LEU A 4 -23.22 13.76 -21.88
C LEU A 4 -22.30 13.63 -23.10
N ASP A 5 -22.61 12.71 -24.00
CA ASP A 5 -21.91 12.58 -25.29
C ASP A 5 -22.53 13.60 -26.25
N THR A 6 -21.82 14.71 -26.49
CA THR A 6 -22.30 15.81 -27.35
C THR A 6 -22.23 15.49 -28.83
N GLU A 7 -21.47 14.47 -29.24
CA GLU A 7 -21.40 14.03 -30.63
C GLU A 7 -22.55 13.09 -30.98
N LYS A 8 -22.93 12.20 -30.03
CA LYS A 8 -24.04 11.26 -30.20
C LYS A 8 -25.38 11.79 -29.67
N GLY A 9 -25.36 12.86 -28.88
CA GLY A 9 -26.57 13.45 -28.28
C GLY A 9 -27.18 12.60 -27.17
N GLU A 10 -26.41 11.71 -26.54
CA GLU A 10 -26.90 10.74 -25.57
C GLU A 10 -26.32 10.97 -24.16
N ILE A 11 -27.14 10.66 -23.14
CA ILE A 11 -26.70 10.64 -21.75
C ILE A 11 -26.25 9.21 -21.40
N VAL A 12 -24.95 9.03 -21.20
CA VAL A 12 -24.38 7.75 -20.76
C VAL A 12 -24.43 7.66 -19.23
N ASN A 13 -25.17 6.67 -18.74
CA ASN A 13 -25.32 6.40 -17.31
C ASN A 13 -24.03 5.87 -16.66
N ASP A 14 -23.90 6.12 -15.34
CA ASP A 14 -22.73 5.77 -14.52
C ASP A 14 -22.25 4.32 -14.70
N LYS A 15 -23.18 3.36 -14.63
CA LYS A 15 -22.87 1.93 -14.70
C LYS A 15 -22.28 1.54 -16.04
N ILE A 16 -22.84 2.09 -17.13
CA ILE A 16 -22.41 1.79 -18.50
C ILE A 16 -21.04 2.42 -18.74
N LEU A 17 -20.88 3.68 -18.33
CA LEU A 17 -19.63 4.41 -18.43
C LEU A 17 -18.50 3.68 -17.69
N LYS A 18 -18.70 3.39 -16.40
CA LYS A 18 -17.70 2.70 -15.58
C LYS A 18 -17.37 1.31 -16.11
N LYS A 19 -18.36 0.55 -16.57
CA LYS A 19 -18.14 -0.78 -17.16
C LYS A 19 -17.33 -0.72 -18.45
N SER A 20 -17.60 0.26 -19.30
CA SER A 20 -16.82 0.49 -20.52
C SER A 20 -15.36 0.79 -20.17
N LEU A 21 -15.14 1.74 -19.25
CA LEU A 21 -13.82 2.15 -18.78
C LEU A 21 -13.05 1.00 -18.10
N SER A 22 -13.68 0.28 -17.18
CA SER A 22 -13.04 -0.82 -16.45
C SER A 22 -12.65 -1.99 -17.35
N ASN A 23 -13.31 -2.15 -18.50
CA ASN A 23 -13.05 -3.24 -19.44
C ASN A 23 -12.06 -2.87 -20.55
N GLN A 24 -11.52 -1.66 -20.58
CA GLN A 24 -10.56 -1.25 -21.62
C GLN A 24 -9.25 -2.03 -21.55
N LYS A 25 -8.88 -2.50 -20.35
CA LYS A 25 -7.68 -3.28 -20.07
C LYS A 25 -7.97 -4.31 -18.97
N PRO A 26 -7.18 -5.39 -18.89
CA PRO A 26 -7.31 -6.40 -17.84
C PRO A 26 -6.71 -5.90 -16.52
N TYR A 27 -7.25 -4.81 -15.97
CA TYR A 27 -6.72 -4.19 -14.74
C TYR A 27 -6.72 -5.16 -13.55
N GLY A 28 -7.70 -6.08 -13.49
CA GLY A 28 -7.78 -7.12 -12.47
C GLY A 28 -6.57 -8.07 -12.51
N ASP A 29 -6.23 -8.57 -13.70
CA ASP A 29 -5.12 -9.48 -13.89
C ASP A 29 -3.80 -8.81 -13.53
N TRP A 30 -3.59 -7.57 -13.97
CA TRP A 30 -2.41 -6.78 -13.61
C TRP A 30 -2.28 -6.60 -12.09
N LEU A 31 -3.40 -6.36 -11.42
CA LEU A 31 -3.42 -6.22 -9.97
C LEU A 31 -3.06 -7.55 -9.30
N SER A 32 -3.59 -8.67 -9.77
CA SER A 32 -3.29 -9.99 -9.20
C SER A 32 -1.86 -10.43 -9.43
N GLU A 33 -1.27 -10.11 -10.59
CA GLU A 33 0.07 -10.54 -10.98
C GLU A 33 1.16 -9.66 -10.39
N ASN A 34 0.88 -8.38 -10.14
CA ASN A 34 1.91 -7.39 -9.79
C ASN A 34 1.73 -6.75 -8.41
N ARG A 35 0.72 -7.17 -7.64
CA ARG A 35 0.54 -6.72 -6.25
C ARG A 35 1.05 -7.79 -5.29
N VAL A 36 1.83 -7.34 -4.32
CA VAL A 36 2.17 -8.13 -3.14
C VAL A 36 1.71 -7.35 -1.92
N PHE A 37 1.00 -8.01 -1.00
CA PHE A 37 0.64 -7.40 0.27
C PHE A 37 1.78 -7.59 1.27
N LEU A 38 2.09 -6.55 2.06
CA LEU A 38 3.14 -6.65 3.08
C LEU A 38 2.82 -7.74 4.12
N ASP A 39 1.53 -7.95 4.40
CA ASP A 39 1.06 -8.97 5.35
C ASP A 39 1.31 -10.41 4.87
N ASP A 40 1.48 -10.60 3.56
CA ASP A 40 1.79 -11.91 2.95
C ASP A 40 3.31 -12.19 2.94
N LEU A 41 4.14 -11.19 3.27
CA LEU A 41 5.58 -11.38 3.31
C LEU A 41 5.98 -12.24 4.51
N PRO A 42 7.02 -13.09 4.37
CA PRO A 42 7.54 -13.83 5.51
C PRO A 42 8.04 -12.87 6.59
N PRO A 43 7.97 -13.28 7.87
CA PRO A 43 8.51 -12.45 8.95
C PRO A 43 9.98 -12.15 8.67
N ALA A 44 10.41 -10.94 9.01
CA ALA A 44 11.80 -10.56 8.92
C ALA A 44 12.67 -11.57 9.70
N LYS A 45 13.87 -11.85 9.18
CA LYS A 45 14.82 -12.69 9.89
C LYS A 45 15.10 -12.09 11.27
N ALA A 46 15.22 -12.96 12.27
CA ALA A 46 15.65 -12.54 13.60
C ALA A 46 16.96 -11.75 13.47
N LEU A 47 16.99 -10.58 14.11
CA LEU A 47 18.22 -9.81 14.24
C LEU A 47 19.22 -10.60 15.09
N PRO A 48 20.53 -10.41 14.89
CA PRO A 48 21.53 -10.92 15.81
C PRO A 48 21.25 -10.41 17.22
N ASP A 49 21.56 -11.20 18.25
CA ASP A 49 21.47 -10.76 19.63
C ASP A 49 22.31 -9.49 19.82
N GLU A 50 21.66 -8.39 20.20
CA GLU A 50 22.33 -7.14 20.52
C GLU A 50 23.11 -7.33 21.82
N SER A 51 24.40 -7.01 21.82
CA SER A 51 25.15 -6.98 23.09
C SER A 51 24.60 -5.85 23.97
N PRO A 52 24.42 -6.06 25.29
CA PRO A 52 23.85 -5.05 26.18
C PRO A 52 24.58 -3.70 26.12
N ASN A 53 25.90 -3.73 25.92
CA ASN A 53 26.71 -2.52 25.79
C ASN A 53 26.41 -1.73 24.51
N THR A 54 26.14 -2.43 23.39
CA THR A 54 25.79 -1.79 22.12
C THR A 54 24.38 -1.20 22.16
N LEU A 55 23.45 -1.86 22.87
CA LEU A 55 22.08 -1.37 23.05
C LEU A 55 22.05 0.00 23.74
N ILE A 56 22.74 0.13 24.89
CA ILE A 56 22.79 1.38 25.67
C ILE A 56 23.41 2.51 24.85
N GLN A 57 24.47 2.23 24.09
CA GLN A 57 25.10 3.23 23.21
C GLN A 57 24.13 3.75 22.15
N ARG A 58 23.32 2.87 21.55
CA ARG A 58 22.31 3.26 20.56
C ARG A 58 21.17 4.04 21.20
N GLN A 59 20.66 3.62 22.34
CA GLN A 59 19.63 4.34 23.09
C GLN A 59 20.06 5.78 23.36
N ASN A 60 21.28 5.98 23.87
CA ASN A 60 21.84 7.31 24.08
C ASN A 60 22.01 8.11 22.78
N ALA A 61 22.47 7.46 21.70
CA ALA A 61 22.67 8.13 20.40
C ALA A 61 21.35 8.57 19.74
N PHE A 62 20.27 7.83 19.95
CA PHE A 62 18.94 8.17 19.46
C PHE A 62 18.12 9.00 20.47
N GLY A 63 18.70 9.35 21.62
CA GLY A 63 18.09 10.24 22.61
C GLY A 63 17.02 9.59 23.48
N TYR A 64 16.97 8.26 23.56
CA TYR A 64 16.09 7.56 24.51
C TYR A 64 16.52 7.87 25.95
N THR A 65 15.55 8.26 26.77
CA THR A 65 15.72 8.48 28.19
C THR A 65 15.14 7.32 29.00
N LEU A 66 15.44 7.26 30.29
CA LEU A 66 14.83 6.26 31.17
C LEU A 66 13.31 6.42 31.27
N GLU A 67 12.80 7.65 31.14
CA GLU A 67 11.36 7.94 31.16
C GLU A 67 10.64 7.41 29.90
N ASP A 68 11.34 7.27 28.77
CA ASP A 68 10.78 6.66 27.55
C ASP A 68 10.70 5.13 27.63
N LEU A 69 11.38 4.52 28.60
CA LEU A 69 11.48 3.08 28.80
C LEU A 69 10.62 2.55 29.96
N GLU A 70 10.07 3.45 30.79
CA GLU A 70 9.05 3.13 31.82
C GLU A 70 7.65 2.96 31.20
#